data_AF-A0A1Y6INJ2-F1
#
_entry.id   AF-A0A1Y6INJ2-F1
#
_cell.length_a   1.000
_cell.length_b   1.000
_cell.length_c   1.000
_cell.angle_alpha   90.00
_cell.angle_beta   90.00
_cell.angle_gamma   90.00
#
_symmetry.space_group_name_H-M   'P 1'
#
loop_
_entity.id
_entity.type
_entity.pdbx_description
1 polymer ?
#
loop_
_entity_poly.entity_id
_entity_poly.type
_entity_poly.pdbx_seq_one_letter_code
_entity_poly.pdbx_strand_id
1 'polypeptide(L)'
;MNDFWKGVLAGILPTIILTGSSFLFFDIFVERAVVPNVVEQLKQQNYINQNLKEGRYVATTQDAFNKNYVIDSNILINLKNESYALVRQVEDLQRQNNEKLQSATKQYQKIAFQQSEQVALTHSRIDKLQNTVKILNSRLNHGFEVKIYYHNNPEYKGEIQLNTDNVLIRSLLTNGMEYNLSQGNNKAEFRALLRPLKVEGEFSSDPVANLYIDDHKKLFIGTKSSGVGKAYLTW
;
A
#
# COMPACT_ATOMS: atom_id res chain seq x y z
N MET A 1 -3.76 12.58 9.06
CA MET A 1 -3.61 13.15 7.69
C MET A 1 -2.11 13.25 7.41
N ASN A 2 -1.34 12.18 7.65
CA ASN A 2 -1.16 10.92 6.90
C ASN A 2 -0.27 11.11 5.67
N ASP A 3 0.85 10.38 5.72
CA ASP A 3 2.05 10.44 4.88
C ASP A 3 1.84 10.24 3.37
N PHE A 4 0.59 10.08 2.93
CA PHE A 4 0.18 10.13 1.53
C PHE A 4 0.51 11.48 0.88
N TRP A 5 0.25 12.60 1.58
CA TRP A 5 0.51 13.94 1.04
C TRP A 5 2.01 14.29 0.93
N LYS A 6 2.86 13.69 1.77
CA LYS A 6 4.33 13.86 1.67
C LYS A 6 4.91 13.12 0.47
N GLY A 7 4.36 11.96 0.12
CA GLY A 7 4.78 11.20 -1.07
C GLY A 7 4.36 11.86 -2.38
N VAL A 8 3.18 12.46 -2.44
CA VAL A 8 2.68 13.15 -3.64
C VAL A 8 3.46 14.45 -3.91
N LEU A 9 3.78 15.23 -2.87
CA LEU A 9 4.60 16.45 -3.04
C LEU A 9 6.06 16.14 -3.41
N ALA A 10 6.64 15.05 -2.89
CA ALA A 10 8.00 14.64 -3.25
C ALA A 10 8.12 14.10 -4.70
N GLY A 11 7.03 13.57 -5.27
CA GLY A 11 7.00 13.06 -6.65
C GLY A 11 6.77 14.10 -7.74
N ILE A 12 6.18 15.26 -7.41
CA ILE A 12 5.80 16.30 -8.40
C ILE A 12 6.85 17.42 -8.48
N LEU A 13 7.66 17.62 -7.44
CA LEU A 13 8.72 18.64 -7.41
C LEU A 13 9.83 18.44 -8.46
N PRO A 14 10.32 17.21 -8.77
CA PRO A 14 11.38 17.05 -9.77
C PRO A 14 10.88 17.27 -11.21
N THR A 15 9.61 16.97 -11.49
CA THR A 15 9.03 17.04 -12.84
C THR A 15 8.70 18.47 -13.27
N ILE A 16 8.32 19.36 -12.34
CA ILE A 16 8.07 20.78 -12.65
C ILE A 16 9.38 21.55 -12.88
N ILE A 17 10.46 21.20 -12.17
CA ILE A 17 11.78 21.85 -12.34
C ILE A 17 12.41 21.47 -13.70
N LEU A 18 12.17 20.25 -14.20
CA LEU A 18 12.67 19.78 -15.49
C LEU A 18 11.84 20.23 -16.70
N THR A 19 10.61 20.70 -16.53
CA THR A 19 9.80 21.27 -17.64
C THR A 19 9.87 22.80 -17.70
N GLY A 20 10.14 23.48 -16.58
CA GLY A 20 10.33 24.94 -16.55
C GLY A 20 11.71 25.43 -17.00
N SER A 21 12.73 24.56 -17.00
CA SER A 21 14.11 24.92 -17.38
C SER A 21 14.39 24.76 -18.89
N SER A 22 13.59 23.99 -19.61
CA SER A 22 13.81 23.70 -21.04
C SER A 22 13.42 24.85 -21.99
N PHE A 23 12.67 25.84 -21.52
CA PHE A 23 12.20 26.97 -22.34
C PHE A 23 13.00 28.27 -22.14
N LEU A 24 13.88 28.35 -21.13
CA LEU A 24 14.69 29.54 -20.83
C LEU A 24 16.11 29.51 -21.44
N PHE A 25 16.52 28.40 -22.07
CA PHE A 25 17.86 28.26 -22.67
C PHE A 25 17.88 28.35 -24.20
N PHE A 26 16.74 28.41 -24.89
CA PHE A 26 16.72 28.45 -26.36
C PHE A 26 17.06 29.83 -26.92
N ASP A 27 16.60 30.92 -26.28
CA ASP A 27 16.94 32.30 -26.72
C ASP A 27 18.38 32.71 -26.37
N ILE A 28 18.98 32.13 -25.33
CA ILE A 28 20.40 32.36 -24.98
C ILE A 28 21.35 31.60 -25.94
N PHE A 29 20.87 30.51 -26.58
CA PHE A 29 21.67 29.67 -27.47
C PHE A 29 21.79 30.28 -28.88
N VAL A 30 20.76 30.97 -29.39
CA VAL A 30 20.78 31.55 -30.74
C VAL A 30 21.62 32.84 -30.80
N GLU A 31 21.61 33.68 -29.76
CA GLU A 31 22.43 34.90 -29.70
C GLU A 31 23.92 34.64 -29.37
N ARG A 32 24.27 33.50 -28.76
CA ARG A 32 25.67 33.11 -28.47
C ARG A 32 26.30 32.14 -29.48
N ALA A 33 25.53 31.37 -30.25
CA ALA A 33 26.09 30.33 -31.12
C ALA A 33 26.27 30.74 -32.59
N VAL A 34 25.52 31.71 -33.13
CA VAL A 34 25.55 31.97 -34.59
C VAL A 34 26.43 33.16 -34.97
N VAL A 35 26.56 34.18 -34.11
CA VAL A 35 27.27 35.43 -34.45
C VAL A 35 28.79 35.40 -34.21
N PRO A 36 29.40 34.63 -33.28
CA PRO A 36 30.87 34.54 -33.21
C PRO A 36 31.47 33.69 -34.34
N ASN A 37 30.67 32.78 -34.91
CA ASN A 37 31.09 31.81 -35.93
C ASN A 37 31.51 32.44 -37.27
N VAL A 38 31.28 33.74 -37.49
CA VAL A 38 31.70 34.45 -38.71
C VAL A 38 32.94 35.33 -38.47
N VAL A 39 33.27 35.67 -37.22
CA VAL A 39 34.44 36.50 -36.85
C VAL A 39 35.65 35.64 -36.45
N GLU A 40 35.42 34.44 -35.90
CA GLU A 40 36.49 33.49 -35.54
C GLU A 40 37.09 32.76 -36.76
N GLN A 41 36.33 32.61 -37.85
CA GLN A 41 36.82 32.12 -39.14
C GLN A 41 37.84 33.07 -39.80
N LEU A 42 37.87 34.35 -39.40
CA LEU A 42 38.76 35.39 -39.95
C LEU A 42 39.98 35.69 -39.06
N LYS A 43 40.01 35.18 -37.82
CA LYS A 43 41.23 35.15 -37.00
C LYS A 43 41.93 33.80 -37.16
N GLN A 44 42.88 33.78 -38.09
CA GLN A 44 44.15 33.07 -37.92
C GLN A 44 44.03 31.54 -38.05
N GLN A 45 44.03 30.92 -39.23
CA GLN A 45 45.07 31.05 -40.26
C GLN A 45 46.52 31.25 -39.73
N ASN A 46 46.81 30.93 -38.47
CA ASN A 46 48.18 30.64 -38.02
C ASN A 46 48.43 29.14 -38.24
N TYR A 47 48.76 28.81 -39.49
CA TYR A 47 48.99 27.48 -40.05
C TYR A 47 50.16 26.67 -39.41
N ILE A 48 50.60 27.01 -38.19
CA ILE A 48 51.71 26.35 -37.49
C ILE A 48 51.26 25.75 -36.13
N ASN A 49 50.03 25.99 -35.65
CA ASN A 49 49.67 25.72 -34.25
C ASN A 49 48.75 24.50 -33.99
N GLN A 50 48.26 23.79 -35.02
CA GLN A 50 47.33 22.66 -34.80
C GLN A 50 48.07 21.40 -34.33
N ASN A 51 49.24 21.12 -34.91
CA ASN A 51 50.13 20.06 -34.45
C ASN A 51 50.72 20.32 -33.04
N LEU A 52 50.85 21.60 -32.63
CA LEU A 52 51.26 22.01 -31.29
C LEU A 52 50.13 21.88 -30.26
N LYS A 53 48.88 22.19 -30.63
CA LYS A 53 47.70 22.07 -29.75
C LYS A 53 47.23 20.63 -29.51
N GLU A 54 47.43 19.73 -30.46
CA GLU A 54 47.04 18.31 -30.32
C GLU A 54 48.02 17.48 -29.48
N GLY A 55 49.05 18.09 -28.87
CA GLY A 55 50.03 17.38 -28.03
C GLY A 55 50.86 16.33 -28.78
N ARG A 56 50.83 16.33 -30.11
CA ARG A 56 51.62 15.40 -30.96
C ARG A 56 53.08 15.83 -31.13
N TYR A 57 53.44 17.02 -30.66
CA TYR A 57 54.82 17.45 -30.47
C TYR A 57 55.03 17.83 -29.00
N VAL A 58 55.96 17.15 -28.35
CA VAL A 58 56.41 17.49 -27.01
C VAL A 58 57.35 18.68 -27.14
N ALA A 59 56.84 19.90 -26.94
CA ALA A 59 57.69 21.08 -26.77
C ALA A 59 58.27 21.08 -25.36
N THR A 60 59.27 20.24 -25.14
CA THR A 60 60.04 20.22 -23.91
C THR A 60 61.04 21.37 -23.93
N THR A 61 61.02 22.22 -22.90
CA THR A 61 62.21 22.99 -22.55
C THR A 61 63.34 22.00 -22.25
N GLN A 62 64.61 22.39 -22.45
CA GLN A 62 65.75 21.52 -22.13
C GLN A 62 65.72 21.00 -20.68
N ASP A 63 65.06 21.74 -19.78
CA ASP A 63 64.78 21.34 -18.41
C ASP A 63 63.61 20.34 -18.25
N ALA A 64 62.60 20.39 -19.12
CA ALA A 64 61.43 19.52 -19.04
C ALA A 64 61.65 18.13 -19.67
N PHE A 65 62.53 17.99 -20.68
CA PHE A 65 62.87 16.67 -21.25
C PHE A 65 63.67 15.80 -20.26
N ASN A 66 64.39 16.45 -19.35
CA ASN A 66 65.18 15.77 -18.32
C ASN A 66 64.41 15.48 -17.02
N LYS A 67 63.16 15.94 -16.89
CA LYS A 67 62.29 15.48 -15.81
C LYS A 67 61.50 14.28 -16.29
N ASN A 68 62.18 13.13 -16.27
CA ASN A 68 61.48 11.85 -16.24
C ASN A 68 60.38 11.94 -15.17
N TYR A 69 59.12 11.75 -15.55
CA TYR A 69 58.12 11.35 -14.60
C TYR A 69 58.60 10.01 -14.04
N VAL A 70 59.23 10.06 -12.86
CA VAL A 70 59.66 8.87 -12.16
C VAL A 70 58.37 8.16 -11.76
N ILE A 71 57.97 7.19 -12.57
CA ILE A 71 56.96 6.23 -12.15
C ILE A 71 57.57 5.52 -10.97
N ASP A 72 56.95 5.67 -9.80
CA ASP A 72 57.41 5.02 -8.59
C ASP A 72 57.60 3.53 -8.88
N SER A 73 58.80 3.01 -8.60
CA SER A 73 59.16 1.61 -8.85
C SER A 73 58.18 0.65 -8.20
N ASN A 74 57.55 1.04 -7.09
CA ASN A 74 56.53 0.25 -6.42
C ASN A 74 55.28 0.07 -7.29
N ILE A 75 54.89 1.08 -8.09
CA ILE A 75 53.75 0.97 -9.01
C ILE A 75 54.07 -0.04 -10.11
N LEU A 76 55.28 -0.01 -10.68
CA LEU A 76 55.72 -0.95 -11.71
C LEU A 76 55.87 -2.38 -11.16
N ILE A 77 56.38 -2.53 -9.94
CA ILE A 77 56.47 -3.81 -9.24
C ILE A 77 55.07 -4.38 -8.99
N ASN A 78 54.14 -3.56 -8.50
CA ASN A 78 52.75 -3.97 -8.24
C ASN A 78 51.99 -4.31 -9.54
N LEU A 79 52.26 -3.60 -10.64
CA LEU A 79 51.69 -3.91 -11.96
C LEU A 79 52.25 -5.24 -12.51
N LYS A 80 53.56 -5.47 -12.37
CA LYS A 80 54.23 -6.74 -12.75
C LYS A 80 53.73 -7.91 -11.90
N ASN A 81 53.43 -7.67 -10.63
CA ASN A 81 52.90 -8.66 -9.70
C ASN A 81 51.36 -8.80 -9.79
N GLU A 82 50.73 -8.28 -10.85
CA GLU A 82 49.28 -8.35 -11.10
C GLU A 82 48.41 -7.87 -9.93
N SER A 83 48.95 -6.98 -9.09
CA SER A 83 48.28 -6.52 -7.86
C SER A 83 47.17 -5.50 -8.12
N TYR A 84 46.94 -5.12 -9.39
CA TYR A 84 45.88 -4.23 -9.82
C TYR A 84 44.92 -4.96 -10.76
N ALA A 85 43.63 -4.90 -10.46
CA ALA A 85 42.58 -5.39 -11.35
C ALA A 85 42.37 -4.41 -12.52
N LEU A 86 42.19 -4.93 -13.73
CA LEU A 86 41.78 -4.10 -14.86
C LEU A 86 40.38 -3.56 -14.60
N VAL A 87 40.13 -2.30 -14.96
CA VAL A 87 38.82 -1.65 -14.81
C VAL A 87 37.70 -2.51 -15.40
N ARG A 88 37.92 -3.12 -16.57
CA ARG A 88 36.97 -4.06 -17.21
C ARG A 88 36.62 -5.27 -16.35
N GLN A 89 37.60 -5.84 -15.63
CA GLN A 89 37.37 -6.98 -14.73
C GLN A 89 36.52 -6.57 -13.53
N VAL A 90 36.75 -5.37 -13.00
CA VAL A 90 35.93 -4.81 -11.91
C VAL A 90 34.51 -4.54 -12.39
N GLU A 91 34.34 -3.97 -13.59
CA GLU A 91 33.03 -3.72 -14.21
C GLU A 91 32.26 -5.02 -14.51
N ASP A 92 32.93 -6.06 -15.00
CA ASP A 92 32.30 -7.35 -15.27
C ASP A 92 31.91 -8.07 -13.96
N LEU A 93 32.76 -8.00 -12.92
CA LEU A 93 32.42 -8.49 -11.59
C LEU A 93 31.20 -7.74 -11.02
N GLN A 94 31.17 -6.42 -11.17
CA GLN A 94 30.05 -5.60 -10.71
C GLN A 94 28.76 -5.93 -11.48
N ARG A 95 28.84 -6.17 -12.80
CA ARG A 95 27.70 -6.60 -13.62
C ARG A 95 27.17 -7.96 -13.16
N GLN A 96 28.04 -8.96 -13.02
CA GLN A 96 27.65 -10.29 -12.54
C GLN A 96 27.04 -10.24 -11.14
N ASN A 97 27.58 -9.42 -10.25
CA ASN A 97 27.05 -9.29 -8.90
C ASN A 97 25.66 -8.62 -8.91
N ASN A 98 25.47 -7.59 -9.74
CA ASN A 98 24.17 -6.94 -9.92
C ASN A 98 23.13 -7.89 -10.50
N GLU A 99 23.48 -8.73 -11.48
CA GLU A 99 22.58 -9.74 -12.05
C GLU A 99 22.19 -10.81 -11.01
N LYS A 100 23.15 -11.27 -10.21
CA LYS A 100 22.88 -12.19 -9.08
C LYS A 100 21.97 -11.55 -8.04
N LEU A 101 22.20 -10.29 -7.68
CA LEU A 101 21.34 -9.57 -6.74
C LEU A 101 19.93 -9.41 -7.30
N GLN A 102 19.77 -9.00 -8.56
CA GLN A 102 18.44 -8.86 -9.18
C GLN A 102 17.68 -10.19 -9.26
N SER A 103 18.35 -11.28 -9.61
CA SER A 103 17.72 -12.60 -9.66
C SER A 103 17.31 -13.09 -8.27
N ALA A 104 18.17 -12.91 -7.26
CA ALA A 104 17.84 -13.19 -5.86
C ALA A 104 16.65 -12.34 -5.38
N THR A 105 16.64 -11.03 -5.65
CA THR A 105 15.53 -10.14 -5.28
C THR A 105 14.21 -10.58 -5.91
N LYS A 106 14.20 -10.93 -7.20
CA LYS A 106 13.01 -11.44 -7.89
C LYS A 106 12.50 -12.74 -7.27
N GLN A 107 13.41 -13.65 -6.90
CA GLN A 107 13.05 -14.91 -6.25
C GLN A 107 12.44 -14.68 -4.87
N TYR A 108 13.04 -13.81 -4.06
CA TYR A 108 12.49 -13.44 -2.75
C TYR A 108 11.13 -12.76 -2.86
N GLN A 109 10.94 -11.85 -3.82
CA GLN A 109 9.65 -11.23 -4.07
C GLN A 109 8.58 -12.26 -4.44
N LYS A 110 8.91 -13.25 -5.29
CA LYS A 110 8.00 -14.33 -5.66
C LYS A 110 7.61 -15.18 -4.45
N ILE A 111 8.57 -15.57 -3.62
CA ILE A 111 8.33 -16.36 -2.41
C ILE A 111 7.46 -15.57 -1.42
N ALA A 112 7.78 -14.30 -1.19
CA ALA A 112 7.00 -13.43 -0.31
C ALA A 112 5.56 -13.26 -0.79
N PHE A 113 5.35 -13.09 -2.10
CA PHE A 113 4.02 -13.02 -2.70
C PHE A 113 3.23 -14.32 -2.47
N GLN A 114 3.83 -15.48 -2.77
CA GLN A 114 3.20 -16.79 -2.56
C GLN A 114 2.86 -17.05 -1.08
N GLN A 115 3.75 -16.68 -0.17
CA GLN A 115 3.49 -16.79 1.27
C GLN A 115 2.35 -15.86 1.70
N SER A 116 2.30 -14.63 1.18
CA SER A 116 1.21 -13.68 1.49
C SER A 116 -0.14 -14.22 1.01
N GLU A 117 -0.19 -14.86 -0.16
CA GLU A 117 -1.38 -15.51 -0.69
C GLU A 117 -1.82 -16.69 0.19
N GLN A 118 -0.87 -17.55 0.60
CA GLN A 118 -1.15 -18.65 1.52
C GLN A 118 -1.65 -18.17 2.88
N VAL A 119 -1.10 -17.08 3.40
CA VAL A 119 -1.54 -16.45 4.65
C VAL A 119 -2.97 -15.92 4.50
N ALA A 120 -3.28 -15.22 3.41
CA ALA A 120 -4.65 -14.74 3.12
C ALA A 120 -5.66 -15.88 3.00
N LEU A 121 -5.30 -16.96 2.30
CA LEU A 121 -6.13 -18.16 2.18
C LEU A 121 -6.36 -18.82 3.55
N THR A 122 -5.32 -18.89 4.39
CA THR A 122 -5.40 -19.46 5.74
C THR A 122 -6.30 -18.61 6.64
N HIS A 123 -6.16 -17.29 6.60
CA HIS A 123 -7.07 -16.36 7.30
C HIS A 123 -8.52 -16.57 6.89
N SER A 124 -8.81 -16.65 5.58
CA SER A 124 -10.17 -16.93 5.09
C SER A 124 -10.73 -18.26 5.61
N ARG A 125 -9.89 -19.30 5.70
CA ARG A 125 -10.29 -20.59 6.30
C ARG A 125 -10.58 -20.47 7.78
N ILE A 126 -9.75 -19.73 8.53
CA ILE A 126 -9.97 -19.48 9.96
C ILE A 126 -11.29 -18.73 10.17
N ASP A 127 -11.57 -17.69 9.39
CA ASP A 127 -12.82 -16.92 9.49
C ASP A 127 -14.05 -17.80 9.22
N LYS A 128 -13.97 -18.66 8.20
CA LYS A 128 -15.02 -19.65 7.91
C LYS A 128 -15.21 -20.62 9.07
N LEU A 129 -14.14 -21.16 9.65
CA LEU A 129 -14.22 -22.06 10.80
C LEU A 129 -14.82 -21.37 12.02
N GLN A 130 -14.40 -20.15 12.33
CA GLN A 130 -14.97 -19.36 13.42
C GLN A 130 -16.47 -19.13 13.24
N ASN A 131 -16.92 -18.78 12.03
CA ASN A 131 -18.34 -18.64 11.72
C ASN A 131 -19.09 -19.96 11.87
N THR A 132 -18.53 -21.07 11.38
CA THR A 132 -19.11 -22.40 11.57
C THR A 132 -19.24 -22.76 13.05
N VAL A 133 -18.22 -22.50 13.86
CA VAL A 133 -18.26 -22.74 15.32
C VAL A 133 -19.35 -21.88 15.98
N LYS A 134 -19.46 -20.60 15.63
CA LYS A 134 -20.52 -19.72 16.15
C LYS A 134 -21.92 -20.26 15.80
N ILE A 135 -22.13 -20.69 14.56
CA ILE A 135 -23.39 -21.29 14.10
C ILE A 135 -23.68 -22.58 14.86
N LEU A 136 -22.70 -23.48 14.99
CA LEU A 136 -22.84 -24.75 15.71
C LEU A 136 -23.18 -24.54 17.18
N ASN A 137 -22.46 -23.66 17.87
CA ASN A 137 -22.73 -23.32 19.27
C ASN A 137 -24.16 -22.78 19.44
N SER A 138 -24.61 -21.92 18.52
CA SER A 138 -25.97 -21.37 18.57
C SER A 138 -27.04 -22.43 18.31
N ARG A 139 -26.77 -23.41 17.43
CA ARG A 139 -27.63 -24.60 17.22
C ARG A 139 -27.71 -25.48 18.46
N LEU A 140 -26.58 -25.77 19.09
CA LEU A 140 -26.53 -26.58 20.31
C LEU A 140 -27.30 -25.89 21.45
N ASN A 141 -27.15 -24.57 21.58
CA ASN A 141 -27.79 -23.78 22.64
C ASN A 141 -29.22 -23.32 22.28
N HIS A 142 -29.77 -23.72 21.12
CA HIS A 142 -31.10 -23.33 20.62
C HIS A 142 -31.36 -21.81 20.69
N GLY A 143 -30.31 -21.01 20.48
CA GLY A 143 -30.41 -19.57 20.63
C GLY A 143 -29.07 -18.84 20.62
N PHE A 144 -29.13 -17.50 20.61
CA PHE A 144 -27.99 -16.62 20.79
C PHE A 144 -28.41 -15.22 21.29
N GLU A 145 -27.46 -14.46 21.84
CA GLU A 145 -27.69 -13.08 22.28
C GLU A 145 -27.77 -12.11 21.09
N VAL A 146 -28.75 -11.22 21.13
CA VAL A 146 -29.01 -10.18 20.12
C VAL A 146 -29.13 -8.82 20.81
N LYS A 147 -28.51 -7.79 20.22
CA LYS A 147 -28.71 -6.39 20.63
C LYS A 147 -30.00 -5.86 20.01
N ILE A 148 -30.92 -5.38 20.84
CA ILE A 148 -32.24 -4.92 20.43
C ILE A 148 -32.28 -3.40 20.49
N TYR A 149 -32.48 -2.78 19.33
CA TYR A 149 -32.80 -1.36 19.16
C TYR A 149 -34.32 -1.17 19.09
N TYR A 150 -34.76 0.09 19.13
CA TYR A 150 -36.17 0.41 18.94
C TYR A 150 -36.40 1.46 17.84
N HIS A 151 -37.60 1.41 17.26
CA HIS A 151 -38.11 2.39 16.32
C HIS A 151 -39.56 2.77 16.64
N ASN A 152 -40.03 3.89 16.07
CA ASN A 152 -41.39 4.40 16.28
C ASN A 152 -42.38 4.06 15.14
N ASN A 153 -41.96 3.35 14.09
CA ASN A 153 -42.89 2.94 13.02
C ASN A 153 -43.88 1.85 13.53
N PRO A 154 -45.20 2.12 13.60
CA PRO A 154 -46.19 1.17 14.11
C PRO A 154 -46.51 0.02 13.15
N GLU A 155 -46.13 0.10 11.86
CA GLU A 155 -46.38 -0.98 10.88
C GLU A 155 -45.71 -2.30 11.26
N TYR A 156 -44.58 -2.24 11.98
CA TYR A 156 -43.81 -3.40 12.42
C TYR A 156 -44.13 -3.80 13.87
N LYS A 157 -45.28 -3.39 14.40
CA LYS A 157 -45.72 -3.79 15.74
C LYS A 157 -45.94 -5.31 15.79
N GLY A 158 -45.38 -5.97 16.80
CA GLY A 158 -45.37 -7.44 16.90
C GLY A 158 -44.36 -8.15 15.99
N GLU A 159 -43.55 -7.40 15.23
CA GLU A 159 -42.49 -7.95 14.40
C GLU A 159 -41.11 -7.59 14.94
N ILE A 160 -40.15 -8.50 14.77
CA ILE A 160 -38.73 -8.25 15.02
C ILE A 160 -37.98 -8.14 13.71
N GLN A 161 -37.43 -6.96 13.45
CA GLN A 161 -36.56 -6.75 12.31
C GLN A 161 -35.17 -7.27 12.66
N LEU A 162 -34.67 -8.26 11.93
CA LEU A 162 -33.40 -8.95 12.22
C LEU A 162 -32.39 -8.73 11.10
N ASN A 163 -31.15 -8.42 11.48
CA ASN A 163 -30.10 -8.04 10.54
C ASN A 163 -29.57 -9.21 9.69
N THR A 164 -29.86 -9.22 8.39
CA THR A 164 -29.40 -10.25 7.44
C THR A 164 -27.89 -10.24 7.17
N ASP A 165 -27.20 -9.16 7.51
CA ASP A 165 -25.76 -9.07 7.31
C ASP A 165 -24.98 -9.88 8.35
N ASN A 166 -25.60 -10.16 9.50
CA ASN A 166 -25.07 -11.06 10.50
C ASN A 166 -25.18 -12.54 10.07
N VAL A 167 -24.08 -13.27 10.20
CA VAL A 167 -24.00 -14.67 9.77
C VAL A 167 -24.92 -15.61 10.56
N LEU A 168 -25.13 -15.38 11.86
CA LEU A 168 -26.01 -16.23 12.67
C LEU A 168 -27.46 -16.07 12.25
N ILE A 169 -27.93 -14.82 12.17
CA ILE A 169 -29.29 -14.49 11.74
C ILE A 169 -29.55 -15.07 10.35
N ARG A 170 -28.66 -14.82 9.38
CA ARG A 170 -28.81 -15.30 8.00
C ARG A 170 -28.80 -16.83 7.88
N SER A 171 -28.04 -17.53 8.71
CA SER A 171 -27.88 -18.98 8.60
C SER A 171 -28.85 -19.80 9.45
N LEU A 172 -29.48 -19.20 10.46
CA LEU A 172 -30.29 -19.92 11.45
C LEU A 172 -31.77 -19.50 11.45
N LEU A 173 -32.08 -18.28 11.02
CA LEU A 173 -33.43 -17.74 11.09
C LEU A 173 -34.06 -17.67 9.70
N THR A 174 -35.39 -17.76 9.67
CA THR A 174 -36.21 -17.76 8.46
C THR A 174 -37.20 -16.62 8.53
N ASN A 175 -37.33 -15.88 7.44
CA ASN A 175 -38.25 -14.76 7.34
C ASN A 175 -39.71 -15.21 7.53
N GLY A 176 -40.48 -14.47 8.32
CA GLY A 176 -41.88 -14.75 8.60
C GLY A 176 -42.14 -15.80 9.69
N MET A 177 -41.10 -16.46 10.21
CA MET A 177 -41.24 -17.40 11.34
C MET A 177 -41.31 -16.67 12.68
N GLU A 178 -41.95 -17.29 13.66
CA GLU A 178 -42.03 -16.78 15.03
C GLU A 178 -40.81 -17.22 15.83
N TYR A 179 -40.25 -16.29 16.61
CA TYR A 179 -39.11 -16.51 17.48
C TYR A 179 -39.37 -15.94 18.86
N ASN A 180 -38.79 -16.60 19.86
CA ASN A 180 -38.90 -16.19 21.25
C ASN A 180 -37.73 -15.27 21.62
N LEU A 181 -38.03 -14.09 22.17
CA LEU A 181 -37.05 -13.22 22.80
C LEU A 181 -37.20 -13.27 24.31
N SER A 182 -36.09 -13.39 25.01
CA SER A 182 -36.06 -13.39 26.46
C SER A 182 -35.04 -12.41 27.02
N GLN A 183 -35.43 -11.70 28.06
CA GLN A 183 -34.55 -10.85 28.85
C GLN A 183 -34.90 -11.05 30.33
N GLY A 184 -34.00 -11.69 31.08
CA GLY A 184 -34.30 -12.09 32.46
C GLY A 184 -35.56 -12.95 32.54
N ASN A 185 -36.58 -12.48 33.27
CA ASN A 185 -37.87 -13.15 33.41
C ASN A 185 -38.89 -12.73 32.33
N ASN A 186 -38.60 -11.70 31.54
CA ASN A 186 -39.48 -11.23 30.48
C ASN A 186 -39.28 -12.07 29.23
N LYS A 187 -40.38 -12.55 28.64
CA LYS A 187 -40.37 -13.31 27.39
C LYS A 187 -41.49 -12.83 26.48
N ALA A 188 -41.23 -12.78 25.19
CA ALA A 188 -42.23 -12.43 24.18
C ALA A 188 -41.90 -13.08 22.84
N GLU A 189 -42.95 -13.42 22.09
CA GLU A 189 -42.87 -14.00 20.76
C GLU A 189 -43.06 -12.92 19.70
N PHE A 190 -42.24 -12.98 18.66
CA PHE A 190 -42.24 -12.02 17.57
C PHE A 190 -42.10 -12.72 16.23
N ARG A 191 -42.81 -12.21 15.22
CA ARG A 191 -42.59 -12.63 13.83
C ARG A 191 -41.32 -11.98 13.28
N ALA A 192 -40.40 -12.78 12.75
CA ALA A 192 -39.16 -12.29 12.16
C ALA A 192 -39.39 -11.60 10.81
N LEU A 193 -38.83 -10.40 10.66
CA LEU A 193 -38.64 -9.72 9.39
C LEU A 193 -37.13 -9.59 9.12
N LEU A 194 -36.60 -10.42 8.24
CA LEU A 194 -35.18 -10.42 7.90
C LEU A 194 -34.88 -9.31 6.89
N ARG A 195 -34.01 -8.35 7.25
CA ARG A 195 -33.58 -7.27 6.36
C ARG A 195 -32.19 -6.74 6.75
N PRO A 196 -31.47 -6.05 5.87
CA PRO A 196 -30.24 -5.36 6.24
C PRO A 196 -30.57 -4.24 7.23
N LEU A 197 -29.87 -4.21 8.36
CA LEU A 197 -30.03 -3.16 9.36
C LEU A 197 -28.77 -2.30 9.45
N LYS A 198 -28.98 -1.00 9.52
CA LYS A 198 -27.92 -0.03 9.78
C LYS A 198 -27.96 0.40 11.24
N VAL A 199 -26.80 0.42 11.87
CA VAL A 199 -26.59 0.96 13.22
C VAL A 199 -25.73 2.19 13.06
N GLU A 200 -26.18 3.34 13.57
CA GLU A 200 -25.45 4.61 13.46
C GLU A 200 -25.11 5.02 12.00
N GLY A 201 -25.91 4.57 11.03
CA GLY A 201 -25.71 4.86 9.60
C GLY A 201 -24.85 3.85 8.84
N GLU A 202 -24.20 2.92 9.54
CA GLU A 202 -23.33 1.89 8.93
C GLU A 202 -23.96 0.50 9.00
N PHE A 203 -23.60 -0.37 8.05
CA PHE A 203 -23.99 -1.78 8.09
C PHE A 203 -23.23 -2.49 9.21
N SER A 204 -23.96 -3.14 10.10
CA SER A 204 -23.38 -3.88 11.22
C SER A 204 -23.26 -5.36 10.88
N SER A 205 -22.16 -6.01 11.25
CA SER A 205 -22.05 -7.48 11.23
C SER A 205 -22.48 -8.14 12.54
N ASP A 206 -22.77 -7.33 13.57
CA ASP A 206 -23.24 -7.81 14.87
C ASP A 206 -24.67 -8.41 14.78
N PRO A 207 -25.01 -9.36 15.67
CA PRO A 207 -26.38 -9.83 15.82
C PRO A 207 -27.23 -8.72 16.45
N VAL A 208 -27.85 -7.92 15.58
CA VAL A 208 -28.69 -6.78 15.96
C VAL A 208 -30.10 -6.95 15.43
N ALA A 209 -31.06 -6.42 16.17
CA ALA A 209 -32.46 -6.37 15.81
C ALA A 209 -33.09 -5.02 16.14
N ASN A 210 -34.26 -4.76 15.58
CA ASN A 210 -35.05 -3.58 15.85
C ASN A 210 -36.50 -3.96 16.15
N LEU A 211 -37.05 -3.40 17.23
CA LEU A 211 -38.43 -3.61 17.66
C LEU A 211 -39.21 -2.29 17.65
N TYR A 212 -40.53 -2.39 17.52
CA TYR A 212 -41.39 -1.25 17.80
C TYR A 212 -41.27 -0.84 19.28
N ILE A 213 -41.25 0.48 19.55
CA ILE A 213 -40.92 1.03 20.88
C ILE A 213 -41.76 0.47 22.03
N ASP A 214 -43.05 0.20 21.83
CA ASP A 214 -43.90 -0.35 22.89
C ASP A 214 -43.58 -1.83 23.16
N ASP A 215 -43.22 -2.58 22.13
CA ASP A 215 -42.85 -3.99 22.26
C ASP A 215 -41.45 -4.13 22.88
N HIS A 216 -40.53 -3.23 22.50
CA HIS A 216 -39.25 -3.08 23.19
C HIS A 216 -39.47 -2.77 24.68
N LYS A 217 -40.29 -1.75 25.01
CA LYS A 217 -40.57 -1.40 26.40
C LYS A 217 -41.14 -2.57 27.19
N LYS A 218 -42.03 -3.38 26.59
CA LYS A 218 -42.58 -4.60 27.22
C LYS A 218 -41.51 -5.66 27.51
N LEU A 219 -40.61 -5.89 26.57
CA LEU A 219 -39.52 -6.87 26.75
C LEU A 219 -38.53 -6.43 27.82
N PHE A 220 -38.29 -5.12 27.94
CA PHE A 220 -37.29 -4.54 28.84
C PHE A 220 -37.89 -3.86 30.08
N ILE A 221 -39.13 -4.19 30.48
CA ILE A 221 -39.78 -3.64 31.67
C ILE A 221 -38.90 -3.89 32.91
N GLY A 222 -38.68 -2.85 33.71
CA GLY A 222 -37.92 -2.94 34.96
C GLY A 222 -36.40 -3.02 34.78
N THR A 223 -35.90 -2.91 33.54
CA THR A 223 -34.46 -2.84 33.27
C THR A 223 -33.98 -1.39 33.26
N LYS A 224 -32.73 -1.16 33.67
CA LYS A 224 -32.08 0.17 33.59
C LYS A 224 -31.67 0.57 32.17
N SER A 225 -32.04 -0.20 31.13
CA SER A 225 -31.63 0.10 29.76
C SER A 225 -32.49 1.19 29.15
N SER A 226 -31.93 2.39 29.00
CA SER A 226 -32.58 3.55 28.40
C SER A 226 -32.40 3.66 26.88
N GLY A 227 -31.86 2.63 26.22
CA GLY A 227 -31.48 2.70 24.82
C GLY A 227 -31.50 1.34 24.12
N VAL A 228 -30.36 0.66 24.14
CA VAL A 228 -30.17 -0.63 23.47
C VAL A 228 -30.26 -1.75 24.51
N GLY A 229 -31.20 -2.65 24.31
CA GLY A 229 -31.35 -3.84 25.13
C GLY A 229 -30.50 -5.01 24.63
N LYS A 230 -30.19 -5.95 25.51
CA LYS A 230 -29.68 -7.28 25.13
C LYS A 230 -30.71 -8.33 25.48
N ALA A 231 -31.08 -9.15 24.51
CA ALA A 231 -32.03 -10.25 24.70
C ALA A 231 -31.47 -11.53 24.08
N TYR A 232 -31.91 -12.67 24.61
CA TYR A 232 -31.58 -13.98 24.06
C TYR A 232 -32.70 -14.43 23.14
N LEU A 233 -32.36 -14.65 21.87
CA LEU A 233 -33.26 -15.13 20.83
C LEU A 233 -33.20 -16.65 20.76
N THR A 234 -34.35 -17.32 20.79
CA THR A 234 -34.49 -18.77 20.73
C THR A 234 -35.49 -19.20 19.66
N TRP A 235 -35.31 -20.40 19.12
CA TRP A 235 -36.16 -21.03 18.12
C TRP A 235 -36.47 -22.48 18.49
#